data_AF-A0A2N9DWH0-F1
#
_entry.id   AF-A0A2N9DWH0-F1
#
_cell.length_a   1.000
_cell.length_b   1.000
_cell.length_c   1.000
_cell.angle_alpha   90.00
_cell.angle_beta   90.00
_cell.angle_gamma   90.00
#
_symmetry.space_group_name_H-M   'P 1'
#
loop_
_entity.id
_entity.type
_entity.pdbx_description
1 polymer ?
#
loop_
_entity_poly.entity_id
_entity_poly.type
_entity_poly.pdbx_seq_one_letter_code
_entity_poly.pdbx_strand_id
1 'polypeptide(L)'
;MAVHDYFKFMTNATSLTGDDTANYLLTSQIPIDETILKQALGDQASYLRTYGDAGYQFKSAASLPALKQLIMASTNLSQDQLELISLSGLNGLRP
;
A
#
# COMPACT_ATOMS: atom_id res chain seq x y z
N MET A 1 8.34 6.06 15.69
CA MET A 1 7.13 6.43 14.93
C MET A 1 6.35 5.15 14.69
N ALA A 2 5.07 5.12 15.03
CA ALA A 2 4.22 3.99 14.65
C ALA A 2 4.10 3.96 13.12
N VAL A 3 3.98 2.78 12.51
CA VAL A 3 3.79 2.63 11.05
C VAL A 3 2.65 3.53 10.53
N HIS A 4 1.63 3.71 11.37
CA HIS A 4 0.49 4.59 11.12
C HIS A 4 0.86 6.09 11.01
N ASP A 5 1.84 6.56 11.78
CA ASP A 5 2.38 7.93 11.66
C ASP A 5 3.24 8.09 10.41
N TYR A 6 4.00 7.05 10.02
CA TYR A 6 4.75 7.06 8.77
C TYR A 6 3.81 7.07 7.55
N PHE A 7 2.70 6.34 7.64
CA PHE A 7 1.67 6.32 6.60
C PHE A 7 1.00 7.68 6.43
N LYS A 8 0.57 8.30 7.54
CA LYS A 8 0.06 9.68 7.57
C LYS A 8 1.09 10.71 7.13
N PHE A 9 2.36 10.51 7.44
CA PHE A 9 3.44 11.36 6.96
C PHE A 9 3.67 11.20 5.46
N MET A 10 3.69 9.98 4.92
CA MET A 10 3.86 9.74 3.47
C MET A 10 2.70 10.32 2.66
N THR A 11 1.46 10.25 3.18
CA THR A 11 0.30 10.87 2.54
C THR A 11 0.27 12.39 2.66
N ASN A 12 0.76 12.98 3.76
CA ASN A 12 0.75 14.43 3.97
C ASN A 12 2.02 15.17 3.48
N ALA A 13 3.19 14.54 3.55
CA ALA A 13 4.49 15.20 3.36
C ALA A 13 5.06 15.05 1.96
N THR A 14 4.61 14.05 1.20
CA THR A 14 5.18 13.79 -0.12
C THR A 14 4.36 14.52 -1.16
N SER A 15 4.84 15.70 -1.58
CA SER A 15 4.64 16.13 -2.97
C SER A 15 5.21 15.03 -3.85
N LEU A 16 4.38 14.05 -4.23
CA LEU A 16 4.71 12.99 -5.16
C LEU A 16 4.71 13.59 -6.56
N THR A 17 5.68 14.47 -6.80
CA THR A 17 6.04 14.99 -8.13
C THR A 17 6.74 13.88 -8.89
N GLY A 18 5.95 12.88 -9.26
CA GLY A 18 6.33 11.81 -10.16
C GLY A 18 5.05 11.42 -10.87
N ASP A 19 5.13 11.31 -12.18
CA ASP A 19 4.12 10.67 -13.02
C ASP A 19 4.03 9.20 -12.58
N ASP A 20 3.34 8.95 -11.47
CA ASP A 20 3.43 7.69 -10.74
C ASP A 20 2.03 7.08 -10.59
N THR A 21 1.40 6.91 -11.76
CA THR A 21 0.02 6.49 -11.98
C THR A 21 -0.33 5.09 -11.45
N ALA A 22 0.59 4.42 -10.76
CA ALA A 22 0.45 3.04 -10.31
C ALA A 22 1.04 2.78 -8.91
N ASN A 23 1.38 3.82 -8.13
CA ASN A 23 1.97 3.66 -6.81
C ASN A 23 0.89 3.43 -5.72
N TYR A 24 1.08 2.40 -4.90
CA TYR A 24 0.22 2.06 -3.78
C TYR A 24 1.00 2.01 -2.47
N LEU A 25 0.34 2.44 -1.41
CA LEU A 25 0.80 2.25 -0.03
C LEU A 25 -0.20 1.37 0.69
N LEU A 26 0.32 0.36 1.39
CA LEU A 26 -0.41 -0.59 2.21
C LEU A 26 0.07 -0.47 3.64
N THR A 27 -0.86 -0.36 4.59
CA THR A 27 -0.57 -0.57 6.00
C THR A 27 -1.62 -1.47 6.61
N SER A 28 -1.21 -2.26 7.59
CA SER A 28 -2.12 -3.08 8.38
C SER A 28 -1.97 -2.81 9.88
N GLN A 29 -3.02 -3.14 10.65
CA GLN A 29 -2.97 -3.04 12.10
C GLN A 29 -2.15 -4.17 12.74
N ILE A 30 -2.04 -5.30 12.04
CA ILE A 30 -1.22 -6.45 12.44
C ILE A 30 -0.10 -6.66 11.41
N PRO A 31 1.06 -7.17 11.82
CA PRO A 31 2.17 -7.44 10.91
C PRO A 31 1.75 -8.45 9.83
N ILE A 32 2.12 -8.14 8.58
CA ILE A 32 1.98 -9.05 7.44
C ILE A 32 3.35 -9.65 7.17
N ASP A 33 3.43 -10.93 6.80
CA ASP A 33 4.71 -11.46 6.32
C ASP A 33 4.99 -10.91 4.91
N GLU A 34 6.15 -10.29 4.72
CA GLU A 34 6.56 -9.76 3.42
C GLU A 34 6.52 -10.82 2.32
N THR A 35 6.88 -12.06 2.64
CA THR A 35 6.88 -13.20 1.71
C THR A 35 5.46 -13.54 1.27
N ILE A 36 4.52 -13.57 2.22
CA ILE A 36 3.10 -13.81 1.93
C ILE A 36 2.56 -12.68 1.05
N LEU A 37 2.89 -11.42 1.38
CA LEU A 37 2.46 -10.28 0.59
C LEU A 37 3.05 -10.30 -0.83
N LYS A 38 4.34 -10.60 -0.98
CA LYS A 38 5.00 -10.78 -2.28
C LYS A 38 4.34 -11.87 -3.10
N GLN A 39 4.02 -13.01 -2.48
CA GLN A 39 3.31 -14.10 -3.16
C GLN A 39 1.87 -13.72 -3.55
N ALA A 40 1.16 -13.01 -2.68
CA ALA A 40 -0.20 -12.55 -2.91
C ALA A 40 -0.29 -11.57 -4.09
N LEU A 41 0.65 -10.62 -4.13
CA LEU A 41 0.74 -9.64 -5.19
C LEU A 41 1.33 -10.25 -6.47
N GLY A 42 2.23 -11.22 -6.36
CA GLY A 42 2.86 -11.91 -7.48
C GLY A 42 3.37 -10.93 -8.54
N ASP A 43 3.09 -11.24 -9.81
CA ASP A 43 3.44 -10.39 -10.96
C ASP A 43 2.60 -9.11 -11.07
N GLN A 44 1.55 -8.95 -10.24
CA GLN A 44 0.74 -7.73 -10.24
C GLN A 44 1.46 -6.56 -9.58
N ALA A 45 2.46 -6.80 -8.73
CA ALA A 45 3.23 -5.75 -8.09
C ALA A 45 4.69 -5.74 -8.55
N SER A 46 5.15 -4.55 -8.93
CA SER A 46 6.56 -4.24 -9.14
C SER A 46 7.07 -3.37 -8.00
N TYR A 47 8.35 -3.51 -7.64
CA TYR A 47 9.01 -2.63 -6.67
C TYR A 47 8.36 -2.62 -5.27
N LEU A 48 8.34 -3.77 -4.57
CA LEU A 48 7.88 -3.83 -3.17
C LEU A 48 8.96 -3.30 -2.22
N ARG A 49 8.62 -2.29 -1.42
CA ARG A 49 9.43 -1.76 -0.34
C ARG A 49 8.67 -1.86 0.98
N THR A 50 9.36 -2.27 2.04
CA THR A 50 8.78 -2.50 3.36
C THR A 50 9.17 -1.37 4.32
N TYR A 51 8.22 -0.94 5.15
CA TYR A 51 8.35 0.13 6.13
C TYR A 51 7.84 -0.37 7.49
N GLY A 52 8.78 -0.73 8.37
CA GLY A 52 8.45 -1.35 9.66
C GLY A 52 7.79 -2.72 9.48
N ASP A 53 7.04 -3.16 10.50
CA ASP A 53 6.46 -4.52 10.53
C ASP A 53 5.16 -4.68 9.72
N ALA A 54 4.51 -3.59 9.32
CA ALA A 54 3.16 -3.63 8.76
C ALA A 54 2.91 -2.63 7.62
N GLY A 55 3.95 -1.93 7.13
CA GLY A 55 3.86 -0.93 6.08
C GLY A 55 4.56 -1.40 4.81
N TYR A 56 3.92 -1.22 3.65
CA TYR A 56 4.47 -1.61 2.36
C TYR A 56 4.13 -0.58 1.28
N GLN A 57 5.02 -0.46 0.30
CA GLN A 57 4.81 0.32 -0.91
C GLN A 57 5.12 -0.53 -2.11
N PHE A 58 4.28 -0.47 -3.12
CA PHE A 58 4.51 -1.17 -4.38
C PHE A 58 3.84 -0.44 -5.55
N LYS A 59 4.31 -0.75 -6.76
CA LYS A 59 3.67 -0.33 -8.00
C LYS A 59 2.81 -1.43 -8.55
N SER A 60 1.60 -1.14 -9.01
CA SER A 60 0.74 -2.13 -9.66
C SER A 60 -0.14 -1.49 -10.73
N ALA A 61 -0.39 -2.21 -11.81
CA ALA A 61 -1.39 -1.82 -12.81
C ALA A 61 -2.81 -2.23 -12.41
N ALA A 62 -2.97 -3.05 -11.37
CA ALA A 62 -4.26 -3.51 -10.88
C ALA A 62 -4.99 -2.39 -10.12
N SER A 63 -6.32 -2.44 -10.13
CA SER A 63 -7.15 -1.47 -9.41
C SER A 63 -7.05 -1.67 -7.90
N LEU A 64 -7.23 -0.58 -7.13
CA LEU A 64 -7.25 -0.62 -5.67
C LEU A 64 -8.16 -1.72 -5.08
N PRO A 65 -9.43 -1.88 -5.51
CA PRO A 65 -10.28 -2.94 -4.98
C PRO A 65 -9.76 -4.36 -5.30
N ALA A 66 -9.19 -4.58 -6.48
CA ALA A 66 -8.63 -5.88 -6.85
C ALA A 66 -7.41 -6.24 -5.97
N LEU A 67 -6.51 -5.28 -5.77
CA LEU A 67 -5.36 -5.43 -4.87
C LEU A 67 -5.80 -5.69 -3.43
N LYS A 68 -6.80 -4.96 -2.95
CA LYS A 68 -7.33 -5.13 -1.59
C LYS A 68 -7.87 -6.56 -1.39
N GLN A 69 -8.64 -7.07 -2.34
CA GLN A 69 -9.16 -8.44 -2.30
C GLN A 69 -8.06 -9.49 -2.36
N LEU A 70 -7.05 -9.32 -3.22
CA LEU A 70 -5.89 -10.23 -3.31
C LEU A 70 -5.16 -10.33 -1.97
N ILE A 71 -4.83 -9.18 -1.37
CA ILE A 71 -4.10 -9.16 -0.10
C ILE A 71 -4.94 -9.78 1.01
N MET A 72 -6.24 -9.44 1.11
CA MET A 72 -7.13 -10.02 2.12
C MET A 72 -7.27 -11.55 1.97
N ALA A 73 -7.37 -12.05 0.73
CA ALA A 73 -7.46 -13.49 0.45
C ALA A 73 -6.19 -14.25 0.89
N SER A 74 -5.02 -13.59 0.85
CA SER A 74 -3.74 -14.21 1.21
C SER A 74 -3.31 -13.98 2.67
N THR A 75 -3.83 -12.96 3.34
CA THR A 75 -3.33 -12.52 4.66
C THR A 75 -4.32 -12.75 5.81
N ASN A 76 -5.48 -13.36 5.57
CA ASN A 76 -6.57 -13.53 6.56
C ASN A 76 -7.01 -12.20 7.23
N LEU A 77 -6.65 -11.06 6.64
CA LEU A 77 -6.98 -9.73 7.15
C LEU A 77 -8.40 -9.32 6.78
N SER A 78 -9.07 -8.68 7.72
CA SER A 78 -10.36 -8.02 7.47
C SER A 78 -10.17 -6.63 6.87
N GLN A 79 -11.20 -6.11 6.20
CA GLN A 79 -11.15 -4.82 5.52
C GLN A 79 -10.77 -3.65 6.44
N ASP A 80 -11.17 -3.70 7.71
CA ASP A 80 -10.88 -2.68 8.73
C ASP A 80 -9.46 -2.77 9.31
N GLN A 81 -8.78 -3.90 9.09
CA GLN A 81 -7.42 -4.14 9.55
C GLN A 81 -6.37 -3.77 8.49
N LEU A 82 -6.81 -3.41 7.29
CA LEU A 82 -5.97 -3.14 6.12
C LEU A 82 -6.38 -1.83 5.45
N GLU A 83 -5.42 -0.92 5.37
CA GLU A 83 -5.54 0.35 4.67
C GLU A 83 -4.63 0.32 3.44
N LEU A 84 -5.25 0.42 2.27
CA LEU A 84 -4.57 0.46 0.97
C LEU A 84 -5.00 1.73 0.26
N ILE A 85 -4.03 2.54 -0.13
CA ILE A 85 -4.27 3.82 -0.80
C ILE A 85 -3.48 3.89 -2.10
N SER A 86 -4.05 4.54 -3.10
CA SER A 86 -3.34 4.89 -4.33
C SER A 86 -2.73 6.28 -4.16
N LEU A 87 -1.42 6.37 -4.34
CA LEU A 87 -0.70 7.64 -4.34
C LEU A 87 -1.05 8.50 -5.57
N SER A 88 -1.44 7.85 -6.68
CA SER A 88 -1.93 8.53 -7.89
C SER A 88 -3.16 9.40 -7.62
N GLY A 89 -4.04 8.96 -6.70
CA GLY A 89 -5.25 9.68 -6.33
C GLY A 89 -5.03 10.89 -5.42
N LEU A 90 -3.89 10.97 -4.74
CA LEU A 90 -3.54 12.10 -3.87
C LEU A 90 -3.05 13.32 -4.67
N ASN A 91 -2.48 13.11 -5.86
CA ASN A 91 -2.06 14.20 -6.76
C ASN A 91 -3.24 15.07 -7.27
N GLY A 92 -4.47 14.57 -7.20
CA GLY A 92 -5.69 15.32 -7.55
C GLY A 92 -6.28 16.17 -6.40
N LEU A 93 -5.73 16.07 -5.18
CA LEU A 93 -6.20 16.79 -3.99
C LEU A 93 -5.28 17.97 -3.63
N ARG A 94 -4.72 18.65 -4.63
CA ARG A 94 -4.12 19.97 -4.43
C ARG A 94 -5.23 21.02 -4.34
N PRO A 95 -5.28 21.88 -3.30
CA PRO A 95 -6.05 23.12 -3.34
C PRO A 95 -5.50 24.09 -4.40
#